data_AF-A0A1F4VCP5-F1
#
_entry.id   AF-A0A1F4VCP5-F1
#
_cell.length_a   1.000
_cell.length_b   1.000
_cell.length_c   1.000
_cell.angle_alpha   90.00
_cell.angle_beta   90.00
_cell.angle_gamma   90.00
#
_symmetry.space_group_name_H-M   'P 1'
#
loop_
_entity.id
_entity.type
_entity.pdbx_description
1 polymer ?
#
loop_
_entity_poly.entity_id
_entity_poly.type
_entity_poly.pdbx_seq_one_letter_code
_entity_poly.pdbx_strand_id
1 'polypeptide(L)'
;MIKRDFKLKSRFKYAGPKALSNEEDVVLYKKLLAAIFGIFAVLTLFLLTLQFLGPKIFSVYSLLSLDRQKKDEEKLQSATPSFTDTPKATKSKFVTLKGFSEPQSKVKLFVNGPEADNTTSDQEGKFTFENVSLLEGQNIIFAKSEAPNKVESDKSETLYVIYDLKKPEIFITSPKNGEEIESVDSRIPVKGSVNEEASVFVNSHLTIVDSEGNFQTLIAVKEGPNVVKVTAIDTAGNESTSSITVKFDKR
;
A
#
# COMPACT_ATOMS: atom_id res chain seq x y z
N MET A 1 -76.90 72.36 -11.90
CA MET A 1 -77.42 72.98 -10.67
C MET A 1 -78.67 72.22 -10.26
N ILE A 2 -78.66 71.58 -9.08
CA ILE A 2 -79.79 71.36 -8.13
C ILE A 2 -79.31 70.29 -7.11
N LYS A 3 -79.13 70.74 -5.87
CA LYS A 3 -78.89 69.92 -4.67
C LYS A 3 -80.12 69.05 -4.37
N ARG A 4 -79.91 67.82 -3.91
CA ARG A 4 -80.89 67.10 -3.09
C ARG A 4 -80.18 66.35 -1.96
N ASP A 5 -80.34 66.89 -0.76
CA ASP A 5 -80.12 66.17 0.50
C ASP A 5 -81.17 65.05 0.63
N PHE A 6 -80.72 63.83 0.92
CA PHE A 6 -81.61 62.77 1.41
C PHE A 6 -81.00 62.11 2.64
N LYS A 7 -81.60 62.44 3.78
CA LYS A 7 -81.40 61.82 5.09
C LYS A 7 -81.94 60.39 5.03
N LEU A 8 -81.13 59.37 5.37
CA LEU A 8 -81.62 58.02 5.64
C LEU A 8 -81.22 57.58 7.06
N LYS A 9 -82.27 57.22 7.81
CA LYS A 9 -82.26 56.84 9.22
C LYS A 9 -81.50 55.52 9.42
N SER A 10 -80.56 55.51 10.37
CA SER A 10 -79.95 54.31 10.93
C SER A 10 -81.02 53.40 11.56
N ARG A 11 -81.12 52.16 11.06
CA ARG A 11 -81.88 51.07 11.69
C ARG A 11 -81.02 49.81 11.76
N PHE A 12 -79.94 49.87 12.54
CA PHE A 12 -79.33 48.67 13.10
C PHE A 12 -79.38 48.80 14.62
N LYS A 13 -80.37 48.13 15.22
CA LYS A 13 -80.40 47.93 16.67
C LYS A 13 -79.30 46.92 17.00
N TYR A 14 -78.25 47.39 17.66
CA TYR A 14 -77.26 46.51 18.30
C TYR A 14 -78.00 45.69 19.36
N ALA A 15 -78.09 44.38 19.16
CA ALA A 15 -78.51 43.47 20.23
C ALA A 15 -77.32 43.35 21.19
N GLY A 16 -77.34 44.14 22.26
CA GLY A 16 -76.37 44.02 23.36
C GLY A 16 -76.39 42.59 23.93
N PRO A 17 -75.31 42.17 24.62
CA PRO A 17 -75.23 40.83 25.18
C PRO A 17 -76.47 40.56 26.03
N LYS A 18 -77.20 39.47 25.74
CA LYS A 18 -78.32 39.02 26.56
C LYS A 18 -77.79 38.87 27.99
N ALA A 19 -78.34 39.65 28.92
CA ALA A 19 -78.12 39.44 30.33
C ALA A 19 -78.53 38.00 30.66
N LEU A 20 -77.63 37.23 31.27
CA LEU A 20 -77.86 35.86 31.74
C LEU A 20 -79.04 35.89 32.71
N SER A 21 -80.24 35.56 32.22
CA SER A 21 -81.49 35.72 32.97
C SER A 21 -81.93 34.46 33.72
N ASN A 22 -81.14 33.38 33.66
CA ASN A 22 -81.36 32.15 34.41
C ASN A 22 -80.21 31.94 35.41
N GLU A 23 -80.58 31.62 36.65
CA GLU A 23 -79.64 31.39 37.76
C GLU A 23 -78.63 30.26 37.43
N GLU A 24 -79.07 29.27 36.66
CA GLU A 24 -78.24 28.16 36.15
C GLU A 24 -77.11 28.64 35.23
N ASP A 25 -77.37 29.60 34.35
CA ASP A 25 -76.37 30.08 33.38
C ASP A 25 -75.28 30.93 34.06
N VAL A 26 -75.65 31.66 35.13
CA VAL A 26 -74.68 32.43 35.93
C VAL A 26 -73.75 31.50 36.71
N VAL A 27 -74.29 30.39 37.24
CA VAL A 27 -73.49 29.36 37.91
C VAL A 27 -72.57 28.66 36.91
N LEU A 28 -73.08 28.35 35.70
CA LEU A 28 -72.29 27.74 34.63
C LEU A 28 -71.13 28.66 34.18
N TYR A 29 -71.40 29.97 34.02
CA TYR A 29 -70.38 30.96 33.65
C TYR A 29 -69.28 31.09 34.71
N LYS A 30 -69.64 31.09 36.00
CA LYS A 30 -68.66 31.11 37.11
C LYS A 30 -67.79 29.85 37.13
N LYS A 31 -68.37 28.67 36.89
CA LYS A 31 -67.63 27.40 36.80
C LYS A 31 -66.67 27.38 35.60
N LEU A 32 -67.10 27.92 34.45
CA LEU A 32 -66.28 28.01 33.24
C LEU A 32 -65.11 28.98 33.44
N LEU A 33 -65.34 30.15 34.04
CA LEU A 33 -64.27 31.08 34.42
C LEU A 33 -63.28 30.42 35.38
N ALA A 34 -63.75 29.74 36.42
CA ALA A 34 -62.89 29.04 37.37
C ALA A 34 -62.04 27.96 36.68
N ALA A 35 -62.62 27.22 35.72
CA ALA A 35 -61.90 26.23 34.92
C ALA A 35 -60.82 26.86 34.02
N ILE A 36 -61.11 27.97 33.36
CA ILE A 36 -60.13 28.71 32.54
C ILE A 36 -58.98 29.22 33.40
N PHE A 37 -59.28 29.83 34.55
CA PHE A 37 -58.25 30.28 35.49
C PHE A 37 -57.39 29.12 36.00
N GLY A 38 -58.00 27.97 36.29
CA GLY A 38 -57.28 26.76 36.66
C GLY A 38 -56.33 26.26 35.57
N ILE A 39 -56.79 26.20 34.31
CA ILE A 39 -55.95 25.81 33.18
C ILE A 39 -54.80 26.80 32.99
N PHE A 40 -55.07 28.10 33.06
CA PHE A 40 -54.04 29.13 32.90
C PHE A 40 -52.99 29.08 34.02
N ALA A 41 -53.40 28.78 35.25
CA ALA A 41 -52.49 28.56 36.38
C ALA A 41 -51.60 27.32 36.18
N VAL A 42 -52.14 26.22 35.65
CA VAL A 42 -51.35 25.01 35.35
C VAL A 42 -50.38 25.27 34.20
N LEU A 43 -50.81 25.97 33.16
CA LEU A 43 -49.99 26.25 31.98
C LEU A 43 -48.86 27.22 32.30
N THR A 44 -49.12 28.23 33.14
CA THR A 44 -48.08 29.15 33.63
C THR A 44 -47.09 28.44 34.55
N LEU A 45 -47.54 27.54 35.42
CA LEU A 45 -46.65 26.71 36.24
C LEU A 45 -45.77 25.80 35.36
N PHE A 46 -46.34 25.17 34.34
CA PHE A 46 -45.61 24.35 33.37
C PHE A 46 -44.55 25.17 32.62
N LEU A 47 -44.90 26.35 32.11
CA LEU A 47 -43.95 27.25 31.45
C LEU A 47 -42.82 27.71 32.39
N LEU A 48 -43.14 28.02 33.65
CA LEU A 48 -42.15 28.34 34.69
C LEU A 48 -41.20 27.16 34.95
N THR A 49 -41.72 25.92 35.02
CA THR A 49 -40.87 24.74 35.15
C THR A 49 -39.94 24.55 33.94
N LEU A 50 -40.42 24.83 32.71
CA LEU A 50 -39.58 24.79 31.52
C LEU A 50 -38.44 25.81 31.56
N GLN A 51 -38.67 27.01 32.10
CA GLN A 51 -37.63 28.04 32.19
C GLN A 51 -36.56 27.72 33.23
N PHE A 52 -36.91 27.06 34.34
CA PHE A 52 -35.95 26.67 35.38
C PHE A 52 -35.24 25.33 35.11
N LEU A 53 -35.91 24.38 34.43
CA LEU A 53 -35.32 23.06 34.10
C LEU A 53 -34.68 23.02 32.70
N GLY A 54 -35.13 23.86 31.77
CA GLY A 54 -34.64 23.93 30.39
C GLY A 54 -33.11 24.09 30.27
N PRO A 55 -32.46 25.01 31.01
CA PRO A 55 -31.01 25.17 30.96
C PRO A 55 -30.24 23.93 31.48
N LYS A 56 -30.82 23.17 32.41
CA LYS A 56 -30.20 21.97 33.00
C LYS A 56 -30.41 20.71 32.14
N ILE A 57 -31.50 20.64 31.39
CA ILE A 57 -31.74 19.57 30.42
C ILE A 57 -30.87 19.77 29.18
N PHE A 58 -30.59 21.02 28.78
CA PHE A 58 -29.72 21.32 27.64
C PHE A 58 -28.23 20.95 27.88
N SER A 59 -27.73 21.05 29.13
CA SER A 59 -26.36 20.67 29.47
C SER A 59 -26.13 19.15 29.49
N VAL A 60 -27.14 18.35 29.85
CA VAL A 60 -27.02 16.88 29.74
C VAL A 60 -27.07 16.39 28.30
N TYR A 61 -27.79 17.05 27.39
CA TYR A 61 -27.67 16.76 25.95
C TYR A 61 -26.31 17.16 25.39
N SER A 62 -25.70 18.25 25.87
CA SER A 62 -24.31 18.59 25.55
C SER A 62 -23.33 17.51 26.03
N LEU A 63 -23.46 17.03 27.27
CA LEU A 63 -22.62 15.97 27.84
C LEU A 63 -22.86 14.59 27.20
N LEU A 64 -24.09 14.29 26.75
CA LEU A 64 -24.41 13.07 26.01
C LEU A 64 -24.00 13.14 24.53
N SER A 65 -23.82 14.34 23.97
CA SER A 65 -23.31 14.56 22.61
C SER A 65 -21.79 14.71 22.53
N LEU A 66 -21.10 14.80 23.67
CA LEU A 66 -19.65 15.03 23.74
C LEU A 66 -18.79 13.77 23.51
N ASP A 67 -19.40 12.61 23.28
CA ASP A 67 -18.68 11.37 22.90
C ASP A 67 -19.11 10.82 21.52
N ARG A 68 -19.87 11.61 20.75
CA ARG A 68 -20.26 11.26 19.36
C ARG A 68 -19.67 12.17 18.30
N GLN A 69 -18.66 12.94 18.69
CA GLN A 69 -17.63 13.45 17.80
C GLN A 69 -16.25 13.03 18.32
N LYS A 70 -16.08 11.74 18.62
CA LYS A 70 -14.83 11.10 18.20
C LYS A 70 -14.89 11.09 16.68
N LYS A 71 -14.52 12.23 16.08
CA LYS A 71 -14.09 12.28 14.69
C LYS A 71 -13.13 11.11 14.60
N ASP A 72 -13.45 10.10 13.78
CA ASP A 72 -12.45 9.15 13.38
C ASP A 72 -11.32 10.02 12.86
N GLU A 73 -10.27 10.21 13.67
CA GLU A 73 -8.99 10.61 13.15
C GLU A 73 -8.65 9.45 12.24
N GLU A 74 -9.03 9.61 10.97
CA GLU A 74 -8.46 8.88 9.88
C GLU A 74 -6.96 9.09 10.06
N LYS A 75 -6.32 8.14 10.74
CA LYS A 75 -4.90 8.16 11.03
C LYS A 75 -4.26 8.32 9.67
N LEU A 76 -3.80 9.54 9.36
CA LEU A 76 -3.23 9.91 8.07
C LEU A 76 -2.04 8.97 7.84
N GLN A 77 -2.28 7.84 7.21
CA GLN A 77 -1.27 6.81 7.04
C GLN A 77 -0.31 7.34 5.99
N SER A 78 0.95 7.55 6.38
CA SER A 78 1.98 8.02 5.46
C SER A 78 2.21 6.98 4.36
N ALA A 79 2.56 7.44 3.15
CA ALA A 79 2.77 6.56 2.02
C ALA A 79 3.93 5.60 2.27
N THR A 80 3.67 4.30 2.11
CA THR A 80 4.66 3.22 2.26
C THR A 80 5.77 3.36 1.21
N PRO A 81 7.06 3.26 1.61
CA PRO A 81 8.15 3.30 0.66
C PRO A 81 8.17 2.05 -0.22
N SER A 82 8.62 2.21 -1.46
CA SER A 82 8.80 1.13 -2.44
C SER A 82 10.23 1.14 -2.98
N PHE A 83 10.76 -0.04 -3.28
CA PHE A 83 12.08 -0.18 -3.91
C PHE A 83 11.95 -0.41 -5.41
N THR A 84 12.99 -0.05 -6.17
CA THR A 84 13.07 -0.22 -7.62
C THR A 84 14.40 -0.84 -8.02
N ASP A 85 14.39 -1.66 -9.09
CA ASP A 85 15.57 -2.26 -9.71
C ASP A 85 16.47 -3.06 -8.74
N THR A 86 15.85 -3.78 -7.80
CA THR A 86 16.58 -4.54 -6.77
C THR A 86 17.01 -5.91 -7.29
N PRO A 87 18.30 -6.27 -7.18
CA PRO A 87 18.78 -7.58 -7.60
C PRO A 87 18.22 -8.67 -6.69
N LYS A 88 17.87 -9.83 -7.27
CA LYS A 88 17.47 -11.03 -6.51
C LYS A 88 18.68 -11.75 -5.89
N ALA A 89 19.83 -11.70 -6.58
CA ALA A 89 21.08 -12.26 -6.12
C ALA A 89 22.26 -11.37 -6.57
N THR A 90 23.38 -11.45 -5.86
CA THR A 90 24.59 -10.67 -6.14
C THR A 90 25.82 -11.36 -5.56
N LYS A 91 26.97 -11.18 -6.22
CA LYS A 91 28.31 -11.54 -5.69
C LYS A 91 29.01 -10.40 -4.94
N SER A 92 28.38 -9.24 -4.85
CA SER A 92 28.91 -8.09 -4.12
C SER A 92 28.36 -8.05 -2.70
N LYS A 93 29.25 -7.85 -1.72
CA LYS A 93 28.87 -7.64 -0.31
C LYS A 93 28.03 -6.38 -0.10
N PHE A 94 28.17 -5.40 -0.98
CA PHE A 94 27.50 -4.12 -0.90
C PHE A 94 26.57 -3.91 -2.09
N VAL A 95 25.37 -3.42 -1.83
CA VAL A 95 24.38 -3.08 -2.85
C VAL A 95 23.87 -1.66 -2.69
N THR A 96 23.48 -1.05 -3.81
CA THR A 96 22.76 0.23 -3.82
C THR A 96 21.28 -0.06 -3.96
N LEU A 97 20.48 0.42 -3.02
CA LEU A 97 19.02 0.28 -3.05
C LEU A 97 18.40 1.64 -3.36
N LYS A 98 17.52 1.65 -4.35
CA LYS A 98 16.81 2.85 -4.80
C LYS A 98 15.31 2.64 -4.67
N GLY A 99 14.57 3.72 -4.58
CA GLY A 99 13.14 3.63 -4.42
C GLY A 99 12.43 4.98 -4.32
N PHE A 100 11.14 4.90 -4.01
CA PHE A 100 10.26 6.04 -3.85
C PHE A 100 9.52 5.99 -2.52
N SER A 101 9.33 7.14 -1.89
CA SER A 101 8.50 7.34 -0.72
C SER A 101 7.78 8.68 -0.81
N GLU A 102 7.02 9.04 0.21
CA GLU A 102 6.48 10.40 0.33
C GLU A 102 7.62 11.44 0.25
N PRO A 103 7.47 12.56 -0.49
CA PRO A 103 8.51 13.58 -0.59
C PRO A 103 8.96 14.12 0.76
N GLN A 104 10.25 14.36 0.90
CA GLN A 104 10.86 14.90 2.13
C GLN A 104 10.61 14.06 3.40
N SER A 105 10.27 12.77 3.24
CA SER A 105 10.10 11.84 4.37
C SER A 105 11.41 11.18 4.76
N LYS A 106 11.57 10.88 6.06
CA LYS A 106 12.73 10.12 6.55
C LYS A 106 12.49 8.64 6.33
N VAL A 107 13.26 8.01 5.45
CA VAL A 107 13.20 6.57 5.15
C VAL A 107 14.19 5.82 6.02
N LYS A 108 13.72 4.86 6.81
CA LYS A 108 14.51 3.95 7.67
C LYS A 108 14.61 2.60 6.96
N LEU A 109 15.84 2.13 6.71
CA LEU A 109 16.16 0.85 6.10
C LEU A 109 16.44 -0.19 7.18
N PHE A 110 15.85 -1.37 7.03
CA PHE A 110 16.07 -2.50 7.92
C PHE A 110 16.67 -3.65 7.11
N VAL A 111 17.78 -4.21 7.59
CA VAL A 111 18.48 -5.34 6.96
C VAL A 111 18.67 -6.41 8.02
N ASN A 112 18.11 -7.60 7.78
CA ASN A 112 18.19 -8.75 8.68
C ASN A 112 17.70 -8.49 10.12
N GLY A 113 16.76 -7.55 10.29
CA GLY A 113 16.11 -7.26 11.57
C GLY A 113 16.26 -5.80 12.02
N PRO A 114 17.43 -5.38 12.53
CA PRO A 114 17.63 -4.01 13.04
C PRO A 114 17.62 -2.95 11.93
N GLU A 115 17.43 -1.69 12.34
CA GLU A 115 17.66 -0.53 11.45
C GLU A 115 19.13 -0.53 11.05
N ALA A 116 19.37 -0.61 9.74
CA ALA A 116 20.72 -0.64 9.15
C ALA A 116 21.18 0.76 8.74
N ASP A 117 20.25 1.58 8.25
CA ASP A 117 20.54 2.94 7.79
C ASP A 117 19.26 3.79 7.71
N ASN A 118 19.40 5.11 7.53
CA ASN A 118 18.28 5.99 7.20
C ASN A 118 18.72 7.12 6.24
N THR A 119 17.78 7.58 5.42
CA THR A 119 17.98 8.68 4.48
C THR A 119 16.71 9.54 4.41
N THR A 120 16.75 10.64 3.67
CA THR A 120 15.58 11.48 3.41
C THR A 120 15.28 11.45 1.92
N SER A 121 14.02 11.26 1.55
CA SER A 121 13.61 11.35 0.16
C SER A 121 13.65 12.79 -0.36
N ASP A 122 13.89 12.95 -1.66
CA ASP A 122 13.93 14.26 -2.30
C ASP A 122 12.51 14.84 -2.53
N GLN A 123 12.43 15.97 -3.26
CA GLN A 123 11.16 16.63 -3.59
C GLN A 123 10.27 15.80 -4.52
N GLU A 124 10.84 14.84 -5.24
CA GLU A 124 10.14 13.90 -6.12
C GLU A 124 9.84 12.58 -5.39
N GLY A 125 10.23 12.45 -4.12
CA GLY A 125 10.05 11.24 -3.31
C GLY A 125 11.12 10.18 -3.55
N LYS A 126 12.16 10.44 -4.33
CA LYS A 126 13.23 9.45 -4.57
C LYS A 126 14.16 9.35 -3.37
N PHE A 127 14.56 8.13 -3.04
CA PHE A 127 15.60 7.88 -2.05
C PHE A 127 16.65 6.91 -2.59
N THR A 128 17.85 6.95 -2.01
CA THR A 128 18.93 6.02 -2.31
C THR A 128 19.68 5.67 -1.03
N PHE A 129 19.90 4.37 -0.82
CA PHE A 129 20.83 3.84 0.16
C PHE A 129 22.04 3.28 -0.57
N GLU A 130 23.21 3.84 -0.30
CA GLU A 130 24.48 3.38 -0.86
C GLU A 130 25.17 2.42 0.09
N ASN A 131 25.95 1.48 -0.45
CA ASN A 131 26.79 0.57 0.32
C ASN A 131 26.04 -0.23 1.41
N VAL A 132 24.81 -0.65 1.13
CA VAL A 132 24.04 -1.51 2.04
C VAL A 132 24.75 -2.85 2.15
N SER A 133 25.21 -3.19 3.36
CA SER A 133 26.00 -4.40 3.60
C SER A 133 25.11 -5.63 3.73
N LEU A 134 25.49 -6.70 3.03
CA LEU A 134 24.83 -8.00 3.05
C LEU A 134 25.66 -9.02 3.84
N LEU A 135 24.96 -9.96 4.49
CA LEU A 135 25.54 -11.19 5.04
C LEU A 135 25.51 -12.28 3.96
N GLU A 136 26.46 -13.20 3.99
CA GLU A 136 26.48 -14.34 3.05
C GLU A 136 25.17 -15.14 3.16
N GLY A 137 24.60 -15.51 2.01
CA GLY A 137 23.30 -16.16 1.91
C GLY A 137 22.14 -15.16 1.78
N GLN A 138 20.96 -15.57 2.27
CA GLN A 138 19.73 -14.79 2.10
C GLN A 138 19.67 -13.60 3.06
N ASN A 139 19.47 -12.39 2.51
CA ASN A 139 19.24 -11.16 3.25
C ASN A 139 17.79 -10.72 3.12
N ILE A 140 17.21 -10.31 4.24
CA ILE A 140 15.82 -9.83 4.33
C ILE A 140 15.85 -8.32 4.52
N ILE A 141 15.31 -7.58 3.56
CA ILE A 141 15.40 -6.12 3.52
C ILE A 141 14.01 -5.51 3.41
N PHE A 142 13.74 -4.47 4.18
CA PHE A 142 12.53 -3.65 4.04
C PHE A 142 12.79 -2.23 4.51
N ALA A 143 11.87 -1.31 4.19
CA ALA A 143 11.92 0.06 4.65
C ALA A 143 10.61 0.47 5.33
N LYS A 144 10.71 1.53 6.12
CA LYS A 144 9.59 2.34 6.62
C LYS A 144 9.93 3.80 6.39
N SER A 145 8.93 4.66 6.25
CA SER A 145 9.11 6.10 6.16
C SER A 145 8.43 6.80 7.33
N GLU A 146 8.96 7.94 7.73
CA GLU A 146 8.37 8.87 8.68
C GLU A 146 8.14 10.19 7.94
N ALA A 147 6.88 10.56 7.74
CA ALA A 147 6.50 11.79 7.09
C ALA A 147 6.93 13.03 7.91
N PRO A 148 6.98 14.23 7.31
CA PRO A 148 7.33 15.47 8.03
C PRO A 148 6.45 15.74 9.27
N ASN A 149 5.20 15.28 9.23
CA ASN A 149 4.23 15.35 10.34
C ASN A 149 4.47 14.30 11.45
N LYS A 150 5.59 13.56 11.40
CA LYS A 150 5.99 12.50 12.34
C LYS A 150 5.10 11.26 12.36
N VAL A 151 4.30 11.05 11.31
CA VAL A 151 3.56 9.81 11.14
C VAL A 151 4.41 8.78 10.41
N GLU A 152 4.56 7.59 10.99
CA GLU A 152 5.21 6.46 10.34
C GLU A 152 4.27 5.75 9.36
N SER A 153 4.83 5.30 8.23
CA SER A 153 4.15 4.44 7.28
C SER A 153 4.21 2.96 7.70
N ASP A 154 3.49 2.14 6.95
CA ASP A 154 3.59 0.69 7.06
C ASP A 154 4.95 0.18 6.55
N LYS A 155 5.19 -1.11 6.78
CA LYS A 155 6.35 -1.81 6.22
C LYS A 155 6.23 -1.88 4.69
N SER A 156 7.32 -1.59 3.97
CA SER A 156 7.43 -1.86 2.54
C SER A 156 7.28 -3.35 2.21
N GLU A 157 7.19 -3.66 0.92
CA GLU A 157 7.47 -5.01 0.45
C GLU A 157 8.83 -5.49 0.98
N THR A 158 8.88 -6.77 1.34
CA THR A 158 10.10 -7.41 1.83
C THR A 158 10.90 -7.93 0.66
N LEU A 159 12.11 -7.42 0.50
CA LEU A 159 13.06 -7.89 -0.50
C LEU A 159 13.87 -9.06 0.07
N TYR A 160 14.09 -10.05 -0.77
CA TYR A 160 14.99 -11.16 -0.51
C TYR A 160 16.16 -11.05 -1.48
N VAL A 161 17.35 -10.77 -0.95
CA VAL A 161 18.58 -10.63 -1.76
C VAL A 161 19.58 -11.68 -1.32
N ILE A 162 19.97 -12.56 -2.24
CA ILE A 162 20.97 -13.59 -1.97
C ILE A 162 22.35 -13.02 -2.25
N TYR A 163 23.21 -12.95 -1.23
CA TYR A 163 24.64 -12.69 -1.42
C TYR A 163 25.37 -14.02 -1.56
N ASP A 164 25.84 -14.31 -2.78
CA ASP A 164 26.50 -15.59 -3.11
C ASP A 164 27.89 -15.36 -3.71
N LEU A 165 28.88 -16.07 -3.17
CA LEU A 165 30.27 -16.07 -3.64
C LEU A 165 30.67 -17.38 -4.31
N LYS A 166 29.81 -18.40 -4.27
CA LYS A 166 30.10 -19.71 -4.82
C LYS A 166 29.97 -19.65 -6.33
N LYS A 167 30.92 -20.27 -7.02
CA LYS A 167 30.91 -20.35 -8.47
C LYS A 167 30.20 -21.62 -8.90
N PRO A 168 29.48 -21.60 -10.03
CA PRO A 168 28.93 -22.82 -10.60
C PRO A 168 30.04 -23.81 -10.97
N GLU A 169 29.80 -25.09 -10.74
CA GLU A 169 30.66 -26.20 -11.13
C GLU A 169 30.19 -26.78 -12.46
N ILE A 170 31.11 -26.94 -13.41
CA ILE A 170 30.82 -27.43 -14.77
C ILE A 170 31.39 -28.83 -14.92
N PHE A 171 30.56 -29.77 -15.36
CA PHE A 171 30.94 -31.14 -15.68
C PHE A 171 30.73 -31.40 -17.16
N ILE A 172 31.82 -31.60 -17.92
CA ILE A 172 31.72 -32.01 -19.34
C ILE A 172 31.71 -33.54 -19.38
N THR A 173 30.59 -34.13 -19.77
CA THR A 173 30.40 -35.59 -19.79
C THR A 173 30.80 -36.19 -21.14
N SER A 174 30.66 -35.43 -22.22
CA SER A 174 31.09 -35.81 -23.56
C SER A 174 31.36 -34.55 -24.39
N PRO A 175 32.40 -34.52 -25.23
CA PRO A 175 33.47 -35.51 -25.32
C PRO A 175 34.41 -35.47 -24.11
N LYS A 176 35.26 -36.47 -23.97
CA LYS A 176 36.34 -36.49 -22.97
C LYS A 176 37.54 -35.68 -23.45
N ASN A 177 38.32 -35.18 -22.50
CA ASN A 177 39.56 -34.50 -22.84
C ASN A 177 40.55 -35.44 -23.55
N GLY A 178 41.05 -35.02 -24.70
CA GLY A 178 41.93 -35.79 -25.59
C GLY A 178 41.21 -36.79 -26.50
N GLU A 179 39.87 -36.83 -26.51
CA GLU A 179 39.12 -37.77 -27.35
C GLU A 179 39.34 -37.50 -28.84
N GLU A 180 39.58 -38.56 -29.60
CA GLU A 180 39.65 -38.53 -31.05
C GLU A 180 38.26 -38.83 -31.63
N ILE A 181 37.73 -37.95 -32.48
CA ILE A 181 36.38 -38.03 -33.01
C ILE A 181 36.45 -38.01 -34.54
N GLU A 182 35.99 -39.10 -35.14
CA GLU A 182 35.83 -39.21 -36.60
C GLU A 182 34.38 -38.91 -37.01
N SER A 183 34.18 -37.95 -37.91
CA SER A 183 32.85 -37.65 -38.48
C SER A 183 32.95 -37.00 -39.85
N VAL A 184 31.96 -37.25 -40.69
CA VAL A 184 31.80 -36.55 -41.99
C VAL A 184 31.32 -35.12 -41.76
N ASP A 185 30.50 -34.92 -40.73
CA ASP A 185 30.00 -33.63 -40.30
C ASP A 185 31.05 -32.93 -39.43
N SER A 186 31.49 -31.73 -39.83
CA SER A 186 32.41 -30.88 -39.06
C SER A 186 31.77 -30.25 -37.81
N ARG A 187 30.97 -31.04 -37.09
CA ARG A 187 30.29 -30.68 -35.85
C ARG A 187 30.35 -31.86 -34.89
N ILE A 188 30.53 -31.56 -33.60
CA ILE A 188 30.50 -32.58 -32.55
C ILE A 188 29.50 -32.22 -31.45
N PRO A 189 28.81 -33.21 -30.87
CA PRO A 189 27.96 -32.99 -29.70
C PRO A 189 28.80 -32.79 -28.45
N VAL A 190 28.54 -31.71 -27.74
CA VAL A 190 29.04 -31.44 -26.39
C VAL A 190 27.89 -31.60 -25.43
N LYS A 191 28.10 -32.44 -24.41
CA LYS A 191 27.18 -32.71 -23.32
C LYS A 191 27.87 -32.44 -22.00
N GLY A 192 27.10 -31.96 -21.05
CA GLY A 192 27.58 -31.75 -19.70
C GLY A 192 26.45 -31.38 -18.76
N SER A 193 26.84 -31.00 -17.56
CA SER A 193 25.93 -30.47 -16.56
C SER A 193 26.57 -29.34 -15.75
N VAL A 194 25.73 -28.55 -15.11
CA VAL A 194 26.09 -27.56 -14.11
C VAL A 194 25.37 -27.92 -12.80
N ASN A 195 26.02 -27.69 -11.65
CA ASN A 195 25.48 -28.05 -10.33
C ASN A 195 24.32 -27.16 -9.84
N GLU A 196 24.06 -26.05 -10.51
CA GLU A 196 23.10 -25.03 -10.10
C GLU A 196 22.51 -24.27 -11.29
N GLU A 197 21.50 -23.43 -11.03
CA GLU A 197 20.88 -22.61 -12.06
C GLU A 197 21.87 -21.57 -12.60
N ALA A 198 22.30 -21.76 -13.85
CA ALA A 198 23.28 -20.91 -14.51
C ALA A 198 23.01 -20.77 -16.02
N SER A 199 23.38 -19.62 -16.56
CA SER A 199 23.49 -19.43 -18.01
C SER A 199 24.78 -20.10 -18.51
N VAL A 200 24.66 -21.06 -19.41
CA VAL A 200 25.80 -21.83 -19.94
C VAL A 200 26.10 -21.40 -21.38
N PHE A 201 27.39 -21.19 -21.67
CA PHE A 201 27.91 -20.85 -22.98
C PHE A 201 28.95 -21.90 -23.40
N VAL A 202 28.79 -22.49 -24.59
CA VAL A 202 29.78 -23.41 -25.17
C VAL A 202 30.39 -22.74 -26.40
N ASN A 203 31.70 -22.51 -26.39
CA ASN A 203 32.43 -21.72 -27.38
C ASN A 203 31.73 -20.39 -27.69
N SER A 204 31.34 -19.67 -26.63
CA SER A 204 30.60 -18.39 -26.68
C SER A 204 29.15 -18.46 -27.21
N HIS A 205 28.59 -19.65 -27.44
CA HIS A 205 27.19 -19.82 -27.84
C HIS A 205 26.33 -20.16 -26.62
N LEU A 206 25.30 -19.35 -26.37
CA LEU A 206 24.33 -19.62 -25.31
C LEU A 206 23.66 -20.98 -25.54
N THR A 207 23.68 -21.82 -24.52
CA THR A 207 23.18 -23.19 -24.56
C THR A 207 22.06 -23.36 -23.55
N ILE A 208 21.01 -24.07 -23.95
CA ILE A 208 19.87 -24.36 -23.08
C ILE A 208 20.30 -25.40 -22.04
N VAL A 209 20.00 -25.11 -20.78
CA VAL A 209 20.16 -26.01 -19.64
C VAL A 209 18.76 -26.46 -19.21
N ASP A 210 18.58 -27.75 -18.98
CA ASP A 210 17.32 -28.28 -18.48
C ASP A 210 17.17 -28.08 -16.96
N SER A 211 16.03 -28.49 -16.40
CA SER A 211 15.74 -28.35 -14.96
C SER A 211 16.64 -29.21 -14.06
N GLU A 212 17.34 -30.18 -14.63
CA GLU A 212 18.27 -31.06 -13.92
C GLU A 212 19.72 -30.54 -14.02
N GLY A 213 19.94 -29.41 -14.71
CA GLY A 213 21.25 -28.82 -14.90
C GLY A 213 22.02 -29.40 -16.09
N ASN A 214 21.43 -30.28 -16.91
CA ASN A 214 22.12 -30.84 -18.06
C ASN A 214 22.03 -29.91 -19.27
N PHE A 215 23.08 -29.91 -20.09
CA PHE A 215 23.11 -29.20 -21.35
C PHE A 215 23.66 -30.09 -22.47
N GLN A 216 23.16 -29.84 -23.68
CA GLN A 216 23.67 -30.46 -24.90
C GLN A 216 23.63 -29.46 -26.06
N THR A 217 24.72 -29.38 -26.81
CA THR A 217 24.81 -28.53 -28.00
C THR A 217 25.76 -29.11 -29.04
N LEU A 218 25.61 -28.68 -30.29
CA LEU A 218 26.54 -29.01 -31.37
C LEU A 218 27.50 -27.84 -31.58
N ILE A 219 28.80 -28.11 -31.56
CA ILE A 219 29.81 -27.11 -31.90
C ILE A 219 30.43 -27.43 -33.25
N ALA A 220 30.78 -26.39 -34.01
CA ALA A 220 31.59 -26.55 -35.22
C ALA A 220 33.05 -26.82 -34.84
N VAL A 221 33.69 -27.72 -35.59
CA VAL A 221 35.09 -28.12 -35.39
C VAL A 221 35.85 -28.09 -36.71
N LYS A 222 37.17 -27.97 -36.63
CA LYS A 222 38.10 -28.05 -37.75
C LYS A 222 38.92 -29.33 -37.67
N GLU A 223 39.53 -29.73 -38.77
CA GLU A 223 40.49 -30.83 -38.78
C GLU A 223 41.59 -30.62 -37.74
N GLY A 224 41.92 -31.67 -36.97
CA GLY A 224 42.94 -31.64 -35.93
C GLY A 224 42.42 -31.20 -34.55
N PRO A 225 43.28 -30.62 -33.70
CA PRO A 225 42.91 -30.24 -32.33
C PRO A 225 41.93 -29.07 -32.27
N ASN A 226 40.85 -29.24 -31.51
CA ASN A 226 39.84 -28.22 -31.22
C ASN A 226 39.70 -28.05 -29.71
N VAL A 227 39.62 -26.80 -29.25
CA VAL A 227 39.32 -26.49 -27.85
C VAL A 227 37.82 -26.27 -27.71
N VAL A 228 37.22 -26.98 -26.77
CA VAL A 228 35.84 -26.78 -26.31
C VAL A 228 35.90 -26.05 -24.99
N LYS A 229 35.44 -24.80 -24.97
CA LYS A 229 35.34 -23.97 -23.77
C LYS A 229 33.88 -23.88 -23.34
N VAL A 230 33.59 -24.24 -22.10
CA VAL A 230 32.29 -24.08 -21.46
C VAL A 230 32.41 -23.04 -20.36
N THR A 231 31.54 -22.03 -20.37
CA THR A 231 31.46 -20.99 -19.33
C THR A 231 30.07 -21.01 -18.73
N ALA A 232 29.97 -20.98 -17.41
CA ALA A 232 28.70 -20.92 -16.67
C ALA A 232 28.67 -19.68 -15.79
N ILE A 233 27.53 -18.98 -15.80
CA ILE A 233 27.29 -17.76 -15.00
C ILE A 233 26.01 -17.97 -14.20
N ASP A 234 26.10 -17.96 -12.87
CA ASP A 234 24.96 -18.15 -11.97
C ASP A 234 24.05 -16.89 -11.90
N THR A 235 23.01 -16.95 -11.09
CA THR A 235 22.07 -15.84 -10.87
C THR A 235 22.67 -14.64 -10.10
N ALA A 236 23.72 -14.87 -9.30
CA ALA A 236 24.46 -13.84 -8.57
C ALA A 236 25.56 -13.16 -9.42
N GLY A 237 25.83 -13.71 -10.61
CA GLY A 237 26.86 -13.30 -11.54
C GLY A 237 28.24 -13.91 -11.28
N ASN A 238 28.35 -14.97 -10.48
CA ASN A 238 29.59 -15.75 -10.35
C ASN A 238 29.82 -16.56 -11.62
N GLU A 239 31.08 -16.63 -12.04
CA GLU A 239 31.48 -17.24 -13.31
C GLU A 239 32.53 -18.32 -13.10
N SER A 240 32.34 -19.44 -13.79
CA SER A 240 33.34 -20.50 -13.95
C SER A 240 33.54 -20.85 -15.42
N THR A 241 34.68 -21.46 -15.72
CA THR A 241 35.04 -21.91 -17.07
C THR A 241 35.73 -23.26 -16.98
N SER A 242 35.32 -24.19 -17.84
CA SER A 242 35.96 -25.49 -18.04
C SER A 242 36.30 -25.66 -19.51
N SER A 243 37.46 -26.25 -19.80
CA SER A 243 37.92 -26.45 -21.17
C SER A 243 38.47 -27.86 -21.37
N ILE A 244 38.16 -28.45 -22.51
CA ILE A 244 38.75 -29.70 -22.98
C ILE A 244 39.27 -29.53 -24.40
N THR A 245 40.25 -30.34 -24.77
CA THR A 245 40.74 -30.43 -26.16
C THR A 245 40.28 -31.75 -26.75
N VAL A 246 39.80 -31.72 -27.98
CA VAL A 246 39.47 -32.93 -28.76
C VAL A 246 40.20 -32.90 -30.08
N LYS A 247 40.51 -34.06 -30.65
CA LYS A 247 41.09 -34.15 -31.98
C LYS A 247 40.03 -34.65 -32.94
N PHE A 248 39.71 -33.83 -33.92
CA PHE A 248 38.73 -34.15 -34.94
C PHE A 248 39.43 -34.64 -36.20
N ASP A 249 38.96 -35.75 -36.75
CA ASP A 249 39.43 -36.31 -38.03
C ASP A 249 38.24 -36.42 -39.00
N LYS A 250 38.33 -35.74 -40.14
CA LYS A 250 37.26 -35.74 -41.13
C LYS A 250 37.36 -36.99 -41.99
N ARG A 251 36.34 -37.84 -41.85
CA ARG A 251 36.19 -39.07 -42.64
C ARG A 251 35.77 -38.82 -44.09
#